data_AF-A0A7X8C205-F1
#
_entry.id   AF-A0A7X8C205-F1
#
_cell.length_a   1.000
_cell.length_b   1.000
_cell.length_c   1.000
_cell.angle_alpha   90.00
_cell.angle_beta   90.00
_cell.angle_gamma   90.00
#
_symmetry.space_group_name_H-M   'P 1'
#
loop_
_entity.id
_entity.type
_entity.pdbx_description
1 polymer ?
#
loop_
_entity_poly.entity_id
_entity_poly.type
_entity_poly.pdbx_seq_one_letter_code
_entity_poly.pdbx_strand_id
1 'polypeptide(L)'
;MTQNNIYDTANQLERDLRSLDAYKNLVETMKSIKEDSASNELFEEFKQMGQSFQMKQMTGQQPTEDEIKDYQELSEKVMDNESINKLMESERQLSQIMEDINRIITLPLQEVYSENNEQ
;
A
#
# COMPACT_ATOMS: atom_id res chain seq x y z
N MET A 1 9.36 37.53 7.50
CA MET A 1 9.57 36.17 6.94
C MET A 1 8.61 35.26 7.69
N THR A 2 7.59 34.74 7.02
CA THR A 2 6.63 33.82 7.65
C THR A 2 7.39 32.54 8.00
N GLN A 3 7.44 32.23 9.30
CA GLN A 3 8.09 31.03 9.81
C GLN A 3 7.17 29.86 9.43
N ASN A 4 7.54 29.10 8.40
CA ASN A 4 6.78 27.93 7.97
C ASN A 4 6.76 26.93 9.13
N ASN A 5 5.58 26.60 9.66
CA ASN A 5 5.47 25.63 10.74
C ASN A 5 5.66 24.21 10.16
N ILE A 6 6.15 23.26 10.96
CA ILE A 6 6.30 21.85 10.53
C ILE A 6 4.98 21.27 10.01
N TYR A 7 3.84 21.72 10.56
CA TYR A 7 2.51 21.34 10.07
C TYR A 7 2.19 21.92 8.69
N ASP A 8 2.70 23.10 8.33
CA ASP A 8 2.54 23.66 6.98
C ASP A 8 3.34 22.84 5.96
N THR A 9 4.56 22.42 6.34
CA THR A 9 5.38 21.50 5.55
C THR A 9 4.70 20.14 5.39
N ALA A 10 4.12 19.57 6.45
CA ALA A 10 3.38 18.31 6.38
C ALA A 10 2.15 18.43 5.46
N ASN A 11 1.41 19.53 5.55
CA ASN A 11 0.29 19.80 4.66
C ASN A 11 0.74 20.00 3.20
N GLN A 12 1.92 20.58 2.97
CA GLN A 12 2.49 20.68 1.62
C GLN A 12 2.88 19.32 1.07
N LEU A 13 3.56 18.50 1.88
CA LEU A 13 3.91 17.13 1.53
C LEU A 13 2.67 16.31 1.14
N GLU A 14 1.58 16.44 1.89
CA GLU A 14 0.31 15.80 1.57
C GLU A 14 -0.25 16.22 0.20
N ARG A 15 -0.20 17.52 -0.13
CA ARG A 15 -0.61 18.03 -1.44
C ARG A 15 0.29 17.51 -2.56
N ASP A 16 1.60 17.49 -2.32
CA ASP A 16 2.59 17.03 -3.30
C ASP A 16 2.41 15.54 -3.57
N LEU A 17 2.17 14.72 -2.53
CA LEU A 17 1.84 13.31 -2.66
C LEU A 17 0.59 13.08 -3.52
N ARG A 18 -0.47 13.86 -3.33
CA ARG A 18 -1.67 13.78 -4.18
C ARG A 18 -1.43 14.21 -5.62
N SER A 19 -0.42 15.04 -5.86
CA SER A 19 -0.06 15.51 -7.19
C SER A 19 0.77 14.50 -7.98
N LEU A 20 1.32 13.47 -7.31
CA LEU A 20 2.08 12.41 -7.95
C LEU A 20 1.21 11.61 -8.93
N ASP A 21 1.82 11.22 -10.05
CA ASP A 21 1.12 10.41 -11.04
C ASP A 21 0.75 9.03 -10.50
N ALA A 22 1.59 8.46 -9.62
CA ALA A 22 1.25 7.22 -8.92
C ALA A 22 -0.04 7.34 -8.09
N TYR A 23 -0.29 8.49 -7.43
CA TYR A 23 -1.54 8.72 -6.70
C TYR A 23 -2.73 8.88 -7.64
N LYS A 24 -2.58 9.69 -8.70
CA LYS A 24 -3.66 9.88 -9.68
C LYS A 24 -4.05 8.58 -10.37
N ASN A 25 -3.05 7.79 -10.78
CA ASN A 25 -3.23 6.48 -11.40
C ASN A 25 -3.91 5.51 -10.44
N LEU A 26 -3.52 5.49 -9.17
CA LEU A 26 -4.18 4.68 -8.15
C LEU A 26 -5.67 5.02 -8.01
N VAL A 27 -6.01 6.32 -7.96
CA VAL A 27 -7.40 6.77 -7.87
C VAL A 27 -8.20 6.39 -9.12
N GLU A 28 -7.62 6.58 -10.30
CA GLU A 28 -8.26 6.29 -11.58
C GLU A 28 -8.49 4.78 -11.77
N THR A 29 -7.47 3.96 -11.51
CA THR A 29 -7.56 2.50 -11.63
C THR A 29 -8.54 1.91 -10.62
N MET A 30 -8.54 2.40 -9.38
CA MET A 30 -9.53 2.00 -8.37
C MET A 30 -10.96 2.34 -8.81
N LYS A 31 -11.17 3.50 -9.44
CA LYS A 31 -12.48 3.87 -10.00
C LYS A 31 -12.87 2.95 -11.15
N SER A 32 -11.95 2.69 -12.08
CA SER A 32 -12.19 1.80 -13.22
C SER A 32 -12.52 0.38 -12.79
N ILE A 33 -11.85 -0.16 -11.76
CA ILE A 33 -12.15 -1.49 -11.20
C ILE A 33 -13.58 -1.51 -10.65
N LYS A 34 -13.98 -0.48 -9.88
CA LYS A 34 -15.34 -0.41 -9.31
C LYS A 34 -16.45 -0.29 -10.34
N GLU A 35 -16.15 0.28 -11.51
CA GLU A 35 -17.11 0.41 -12.61
C GLU A 35 -17.22 -0.88 -13.44
N ASP A 36 -16.21 -1.76 -13.39
CA ASP A 36 -16.19 -3.06 -14.05
C ASP A 36 -16.55 -4.19 -13.08
N SER A 37 -17.77 -4.75 -13.21
CA SER A 37 -18.29 -5.76 -12.26
C SER A 37 -17.35 -6.96 -12.08
N ALA A 38 -16.74 -7.45 -13.17
CA ALA A 38 -15.87 -8.60 -13.13
C ALA A 38 -14.54 -8.31 -12.40
N SER A 39 -13.92 -7.17 -12.69
CA SER A 39 -12.70 -6.73 -12.01
C SER A 39 -12.96 -6.42 -10.54
N ASN A 40 -14.11 -5.81 -10.22
CA ASN A 40 -14.50 -5.51 -8.84
C ASN A 40 -14.71 -6.79 -8.02
N GLU A 41 -15.39 -7.80 -8.60
CA GLU A 41 -15.57 -9.10 -7.95
C GLU A 41 -14.22 -9.78 -7.68
N LEU A 42 -13.36 -9.88 -8.69
CA LEU A 42 -12.01 -10.45 -8.54
C LEU A 42 -11.19 -9.72 -7.46
N PHE A 43 -11.25 -8.38 -7.45
CA PHE A 43 -10.52 -7.57 -6.47
C PHE A 43 -11.02 -7.78 -5.03
N GLU A 44 -12.34 -7.81 -4.83
CA GLU A 44 -12.90 -8.04 -3.49
C GLU A 44 -12.68 -9.48 -3.00
N GLU A 45 -12.78 -10.48 -3.88
CA GLU A 45 -12.42 -11.87 -3.55
C GLU A 45 -10.95 -11.96 -3.09
N PHE A 46 -10.04 -11.34 -3.84
CA PHE A 46 -8.62 -11.35 -3.51
C PHE A 46 -8.33 -10.69 -2.16
N LYS A 47 -8.97 -9.56 -1.89
CA LYS A 47 -8.86 -8.85 -0.62
C LYS A 47 -9.40 -9.67 0.56
N GLN A 48 -10.56 -10.31 0.41
CA GLN A 48 -11.13 -11.17 1.45
C GLN A 48 -10.23 -12.38 1.74
N MET A 49 -9.69 -13.00 0.69
CA MET A 49 -8.77 -14.12 0.83
C MET A 49 -7.50 -13.68 1.56
N GLY A 50 -6.88 -12.57 1.15
CA GLY A 50 -5.70 -12.01 1.84
C GLY A 50 -5.95 -11.73 3.33
N GLN A 51 -7.11 -11.17 3.68
CA GLN A 51 -7.50 -10.94 5.09
C GLN A 51 -7.67 -12.25 5.87
N SER A 52 -8.29 -13.26 5.27
CA SER A 52 -8.44 -14.59 5.88
C SER A 52 -7.08 -15.23 6.18
N PHE A 53 -6.16 -15.17 5.22
CA PHE A 53 -4.79 -15.67 5.38
C PHE A 53 -4.02 -14.91 6.47
N GLN A 54 -4.13 -13.57 6.50
CA GLN A 54 -3.51 -12.75 7.55
C GLN A 54 -4.05 -13.12 8.94
N MET A 55 -5.36 -13.32 9.08
CA MET A 55 -5.98 -13.71 10.34
C MET A 55 -5.52 -15.11 10.80
N LYS A 56 -5.38 -16.06 9.88
CA LYS A 56 -4.83 -17.39 10.18
C LYS A 56 -3.39 -17.32 10.65
N GLN A 57 -2.56 -16.53 9.99
CA GLN A 57 -1.18 -16.30 10.43
C GLN A 57 -1.13 -15.70 11.84
N MET A 58 -1.99 -14.72 12.15
CA MET A 58 -2.08 -14.11 13.48
C MET A 58 -2.54 -15.09 14.56
N THR A 59 -3.42 -16.03 14.22
CA THR A 59 -3.96 -17.05 15.14
C THR A 59 -3.11 -18.32 15.21
N GLY A 60 -2.02 -18.40 14.43
CA GLY A 60 -1.17 -19.59 14.32
C GLY A 60 -1.84 -20.76 13.60
N GLN A 61 -2.94 -20.53 12.89
CA GLN A 61 -3.62 -21.54 12.09
C GLN A 61 -2.95 -21.66 10.72
N GLN A 62 -2.75 -22.89 10.26
CA GLN A 62 -2.28 -23.14 8.91
C GLN A 62 -3.46 -23.14 7.93
N PRO A 63 -3.34 -22.46 6.77
CA PRO A 63 -4.32 -22.60 5.70
C PRO A 63 -4.33 -24.04 5.16
N THR A 64 -5.48 -24.51 4.72
CA THR A 64 -5.63 -25.85 4.14
C THR A 64 -5.06 -25.90 2.72
N GLU A 65 -4.84 -27.11 2.19
CA GLU A 65 -4.39 -27.29 0.80
C GLU A 65 -5.38 -26.70 -0.21
N ASP A 66 -6.68 -26.87 0.03
CA ASP A 66 -7.73 -26.29 -0.82
C ASP A 66 -7.67 -24.77 -0.81
N GLU A 67 -7.47 -24.14 0.36
CA GLU A 67 -7.37 -22.68 0.46
C GLU A 67 -6.11 -22.13 -0.21
N ILE A 68 -5.00 -22.86 -0.14
CA ILE A 68 -3.78 -22.51 -0.86
C ILE A 68 -4.02 -22.60 -2.38
N LYS A 69 -4.72 -23.63 -2.85
CA LYS A 69 -5.05 -23.81 -4.25
C LYS A 69 -5.98 -22.71 -4.76
N ASP A 70 -7.05 -22.42 -4.01
CA ASP A 70 -7.99 -21.35 -4.34
C ASP A 70 -7.29 -19.99 -4.40
N TYR A 71 -6.37 -19.72 -3.46
CA TYR A 71 -5.55 -18.51 -3.47
C TYR A 71 -4.64 -18.42 -4.70
N GLN A 72 -4.01 -19.53 -5.12
CA GLN A 72 -3.17 -19.56 -6.31
C GLN A 72 -3.98 -19.27 -7.58
N GLU A 73 -5.11 -19.94 -7.77
CA GLU A 73 -6.00 -19.72 -8.92
C GLU A 73 -6.55 -18.29 -8.97
N LEU A 74 -6.91 -17.73 -7.82
CA LEU A 74 -7.37 -16.35 -7.72
C LEU A 74 -6.24 -15.36 -8.00
N SER A 75 -5.02 -15.64 -7.50
CA SER A 75 -3.85 -14.82 -7.76
C SER A 75 -3.51 -14.77 -9.25
N GLU A 76 -3.61 -15.90 -9.96
CA GLU A 76 -3.42 -15.94 -11.41
C GLU A 76 -4.43 -15.06 -12.15
N LYS A 77 -5.72 -15.16 -11.82
CA LYS A 77 -6.77 -14.31 -12.42
C LYS A 77 -6.55 -12.82 -12.15
N VAL A 78 -6.09 -12.48 -10.96
CA VAL A 78 -5.76 -11.11 -10.58
C VAL A 78 -4.55 -10.60 -11.38
N MET A 79 -3.51 -11.44 -11.52
CA MET A 79 -2.33 -11.12 -12.33
C MET A 79 -2.62 -11.03 -13.83
N ASP A 80 -3.68 -11.66 -14.33
CA ASP A 80 -4.11 -11.51 -15.72
C ASP A 80 -5.00 -10.26 -15.94
N ASN A 81 -5.54 -9.67 -14.87
CA ASN A 81 -6.36 -8.47 -14.95
C ASN A 81 -5.49 -7.21 -14.99
N GLU A 82 -5.39 -6.58 -16.18
CA GLU A 82 -4.58 -5.36 -16.36
C GLU A 82 -4.96 -4.21 -15.41
N SER A 83 -6.24 -4.03 -15.10
CA SER A 83 -6.69 -2.95 -14.23
C SER A 83 -6.23 -3.16 -12.80
N ILE A 84 -6.32 -4.39 -12.30
CA ILE A 84 -5.85 -4.75 -10.95
C ILE A 84 -4.31 -4.69 -10.90
N ASN A 85 -3.60 -5.12 -11.94
CA ASN A 85 -2.14 -4.96 -12.01
C ASN A 85 -1.69 -3.50 -11.94
N LYS A 86 -2.33 -2.62 -12.72
CA LYS A 86 -2.02 -1.18 -12.70
C LYS A 86 -2.32 -0.55 -11.33
N LEU A 87 -3.38 -1.00 -10.66
CA LEU A 87 -3.68 -0.61 -9.28
C LEU A 87 -2.54 -1.01 -8.34
N MET A 88 -2.16 -2.30 -8.34
CA MET A 88 -1.10 -2.84 -7.47
C MET A 88 0.25 -2.17 -7.72
N GLU A 89 0.60 -1.88 -8.97
CA GLU A 89 1.83 -1.17 -9.30
C GLU A 89 1.83 0.25 -8.73
N SER A 90 0.73 0.99 -8.92
CA SER A 90 0.58 2.35 -8.42
C SER A 90 0.64 2.40 -6.89
N GLU A 91 0.02 1.42 -6.22
CA GLU A 91 0.04 1.28 -4.77
C GLU A 91 1.46 0.97 -4.26
N ARG A 92 2.20 0.09 -4.92
CA ARG A 92 3.60 -0.22 -4.57
C ARG A 92 4.50 1.01 -4.71
N GLN A 93 4.36 1.76 -5.81
CA GLN A 93 5.14 2.97 -6.03
C GLN A 93 4.87 4.02 -4.94
N LEU A 94 3.61 4.25 -4.59
CA LEU A 94 3.26 5.15 -3.49
C LEU A 94 3.77 4.66 -2.14
N SER A 95 3.68 3.36 -1.87
CA SER A 95 4.17 2.77 -0.61
C SER A 95 5.67 2.99 -0.45
N GLN A 96 6.47 2.75 -1.50
CA GLN A 96 7.91 3.01 -1.47
C GLN A 96 8.22 4.49 -1.17
N ILE A 97 7.51 5.41 -1.84
CA ILE A 97 7.67 6.85 -1.60
C ILE A 97 7.35 7.20 -0.15
N MET A 98 6.28 6.62 0.41
CA MET A 98 5.87 6.85 1.80
C MET A 98 6.89 6.28 2.80
N GLU A 99 7.48 5.12 2.52
CA GLU A 99 8.55 4.54 3.33
C GLU A 99 9.81 5.43 3.32
N ASP A 100 10.22 5.91 2.15
CA ASP A 100 11.38 6.80 2.01
C ASP A 100 11.16 8.12 2.77
N ILE A 101 9.96 8.69 2.66
CA ILE A 101 9.54 9.88 3.41
C ILE A 101 9.56 9.61 4.92
N ASN A 102 9.00 8.48 5.37
CA ASN A 102 8.98 8.13 6.79
C ASN A 102 10.39 7.99 7.35
N ARG A 103 11.29 7.36 6.59
CA ARG A 103 12.71 7.28 6.93
C ARG A 103 13.31 8.66 7.10
N ILE A 104 13.11 9.57 6.15
CA ILE A 104 13.64 10.95 6.22
C ILE A 104 13.10 11.69 7.44
N ILE A 105 11.79 11.64 7.68
CA ILE A 105 11.13 12.36 8.79
C ILE A 105 11.59 11.83 10.15
N THR A 106 11.97 10.55 10.23
CA THR A 106 12.42 9.92 11.49
C THR A 106 13.92 10.06 11.75
N LEU A 107 14.74 10.50 10.78
CA LEU A 107 16.19 10.68 10.93
C LEU A 107 16.58 11.50 12.17
N PRO A 108 15.99 12.69 12.45
CA PRO A 108 16.40 13.49 13.61
C PRO A 108 16.20 12.76 14.93
N LEU A 109 15.19 11.89 15.03
CA LEU A 109 14.96 11.07 16.21
C LEU A 109 16.00 9.93 16.31
N GLN A 110 16.32 9.30 15.17
CA GLN A 110 17.34 8.24 15.11
C GLN A 110 18.73 8.76 15.50
N GLU A 111 19.09 9.97 15.08
CA GLU A 111 20.35 10.64 15.42
C GLU A 111 20.49 10.80 16.94
N VAL A 112 19.44 11.30 17.62
CA VAL A 112 19.43 11.45 19.09
C VAL A 112 19.67 10.11 19.79
N TYR A 113 19.03 9.03 19.36
CA TYR A 113 19.23 7.72 20.01
C TYR A 113 20.54 7.03 19.61
N SER A 114 21.12 7.37 18.46
CA SER A 114 22.40 6.81 18.01
C SER A 114 23.58 7.47 18.73
N GLU A 115 23.55 8.79 18.94
CA GLU A 115 24.57 9.51 19.72
C GLU A 115 24.61 9.08 21.20
N ASN A 116 23.47 8.63 21.76
CA ASN A 116 23.37 8.14 23.13
C ASN A 116 23.88 6.70 23.34
N ASN A 117 24.19 5.96 22.26
CA ASN A 117 24.68 4.58 22.33
C ASN A 117 26.21 4.46 22.15
N GLU A 118 26.93 5.58 21.99
CA GLU A 118 28.40 5.63 21.89
C GLU A 118 29.10 6.03 23.21
N GLN A 119 28.45 5.80 24.37
CA GLN A 119 29.06 5.96 25.71
C GLN A 119 29.20 4.64 26.47
#